data_AF-A0A1R1PJY3-F1
#
_entry.id   AF-A0A1R1PJY3-F1
#
_cell.length_a   1.000
_cell.length_b   1.000
_cell.length_c   1.000
_cell.angle_alpha   90.00
_cell.angle_beta   90.00
_cell.angle_gamma   90.00
#
_symmetry.space_group_name_H-M   'P 1'
#
loop_
_entity.id
_entity.type
_entity.pdbx_description
1 polymer ?
#
loop_
_entity_poly.entity_id
_entity_poly.type
_entity_poly.pdbx_seq_one_letter_code
_entity_poly.pdbx_strand_id
1 'polypeptide(L)'
;MVEGSQILQLLKSIDYQKLVEYFSDRRIIASVLATYIALKVLVAFLFDPLKHIPGPWWARFTNLPFNLKVAQGKIYFALAEYHKKYGPTVRLGPKFVSITTMSDAKQILATYKHPKSMEYEKFGLLPPNLFTTTNEAFNRMRRRQVGPVFTFTGLANMEDQILEDGFISLKRKLESLIGEGDSARI
;
A
#
# COMPACT_ATOMS: atom_id res chain seq x y z
N MET A 1 26.11 -24.48 -40.48
CA MET A 1 24.74 -23.92 -40.47
C MET A 1 23.79 -25.10 -40.30
N VAL A 2 23.17 -25.26 -39.13
CA VAL A 2 22.22 -26.36 -38.89
C VAL A 2 21.00 -26.12 -39.80
N GLU A 3 20.70 -27.06 -40.68
CA GLU A 3 19.59 -26.92 -41.63
C GLU A 3 18.26 -26.82 -40.86
N GLY A 4 17.43 -25.84 -41.20
CA GLY A 4 16.12 -25.63 -40.56
C GLY A 4 15.19 -26.85 -40.62
N SER A 5 15.43 -27.76 -41.57
CA SER A 5 14.76 -29.06 -41.70
C SER A 5 15.03 -30.00 -40.51
N GLN A 6 16.25 -30.03 -39.98
CA GLN A 6 16.63 -30.87 -38.83
C GLN A 6 15.97 -30.37 -37.54
N ILE A 7 15.90 -29.05 -37.35
CA ILE A 7 15.22 -28.44 -36.18
C ILE A 7 13.73 -28.74 -36.22
N LEU A 8 13.10 -28.68 -37.40
CA LEU A 8 11.68 -29.02 -37.58
C LEU A 8 11.39 -30.49 -37.34
N GLN A 9 12.28 -31.40 -37.73
CA GLN A 9 12.15 -32.83 -37.43
C GLN A 9 12.30 -33.10 -35.93
N LEU A 10 13.23 -32.41 -35.28
CA LEU A 10 13.47 -32.54 -33.84
C LEU A 10 12.32 -31.96 -33.00
N LEU A 11 11.71 -30.86 -33.45
CA LEU A 11 10.52 -30.30 -32.80
C LEU A 11 9.26 -31.17 -32.99
N LYS A 12 9.17 -31.92 -34.09
CA LYS A 12 8.09 -32.88 -34.34
C LYS A 12 8.29 -34.21 -33.61
N SER A 13 9.52 -34.59 -33.30
CA SER A 13 9.83 -35.80 -32.53
C SER A 13 9.64 -35.61 -31.01
N ILE A 14 9.44 -34.38 -30.55
CA ILE A 14 9.03 -34.09 -29.18
C ILE A 14 7.61 -34.59 -28.98
N ASP A 15 7.45 -35.56 -28.10
CA ASP A 15 6.15 -36.10 -27.70
C ASP A 15 5.47 -35.12 -26.72
N TYR A 16 4.67 -34.22 -27.30
CA TYR A 16 3.94 -33.21 -26.54
C TYR A 16 2.97 -33.82 -25.52
N GLN A 17 2.46 -35.03 -25.74
CA GLN A 17 1.55 -35.68 -24.78
C GLN A 17 2.30 -36.13 -23.53
N LYS A 18 3.49 -36.72 -23.68
CA LYS A 18 4.36 -37.07 -22.54
C LYS A 18 4.84 -35.84 -21.78
N LEU A 19 5.13 -34.74 -22.47
CA LEU A 19 5.48 -33.49 -21.79
C LEU A 19 4.29 -32.97 -20.97
N VAL A 20 3.08 -32.98 -21.51
CA VAL A 20 1.88 -32.55 -20.77
C VAL A 20 1.63 -33.46 -19.57
N GLU A 21 1.83 -34.78 -19.69
CA GLU A 21 1.69 -35.72 -18.56
C GLU A 21 2.76 -35.47 -17.48
N TYR A 22 4.02 -35.24 -17.88
CA TYR A 22 5.12 -34.91 -16.97
C TYR A 22 4.89 -33.58 -16.23
N PHE A 23 4.42 -32.53 -16.92
CA PHE A 23 4.08 -31.25 -16.30
C PHE A 23 2.79 -31.30 -15.48
N SER A 24 1.91 -32.28 -15.73
CA SER A 24 0.67 -32.50 -14.97
C SER A 24 0.86 -33.38 -13.74
N ASP A 25 2.02 -34.02 -13.58
CA ASP A 25 2.33 -34.79 -12.37
C ASP A 25 2.44 -33.86 -11.15
N ARG A 26 1.54 -34.09 -10.19
CA ARG A 26 1.46 -33.34 -8.93
C ARG A 26 2.77 -33.36 -8.16
N ARG A 27 3.59 -34.43 -8.28
CA ARG A 27 4.88 -34.56 -7.59
C ARG A 27 5.91 -33.59 -8.15
N ILE A 28 5.94 -33.42 -9.47
CA ILE A 28 6.84 -32.48 -10.16
C ILE A 28 6.41 -31.05 -9.86
N ILE A 29 5.11 -30.76 -9.90
CA ILE A 29 4.59 -29.45 -9.49
C ILE A 29 4.98 -29.14 -8.04
N ALA A 30 4.79 -30.10 -7.13
CA ALA A 30 5.12 -29.93 -5.72
C ALA A 30 6.64 -29.72 -5.49
N SER A 31 7.50 -30.47 -6.18
CA SER A 31 8.96 -30.36 -6.04
C SER A 31 9.49 -29.04 -6.60
N VAL A 32 8.97 -28.58 -7.75
CA VAL A 32 9.29 -27.28 -8.33
C VAL A 32 8.84 -26.15 -7.40
N LEU A 33 7.62 -26.23 -6.86
CA LEU A 33 7.11 -25.24 -5.91
C LEU A 33 7.94 -25.21 -4.61
N ALA A 34 8.28 -26.37 -4.05
CA ALA A 34 9.11 -26.47 -2.86
C ALA A 34 10.51 -25.89 -3.09
N THR A 35 11.13 -26.21 -4.23
CA THR A 35 12.45 -25.67 -4.61
C THR A 35 12.40 -24.15 -4.79
N TYR A 36 11.36 -23.64 -5.44
CA TYR A 36 11.15 -22.20 -5.61
C TYR A 36 11.00 -21.47 -4.26
N ILE A 37 10.19 -22.02 -3.35
CA ILE A 37 10.00 -21.46 -2.00
C ILE A 37 11.32 -21.49 -1.22
N ALA A 38 12.05 -22.61 -1.25
CA ALA A 38 13.34 -22.74 -0.57
C ALA A 38 14.35 -21.70 -1.08
N LEU A 39 14.45 -21.51 -2.40
CA LEU A 39 15.29 -20.48 -3.01
C LEU A 39 14.87 -19.07 -2.57
N LYS A 40 13.57 -18.77 -2.58
CA LYS A 40 13.05 -17.48 -2.11
C LYS A 40 13.41 -17.20 -0.65
N VAL A 41 13.26 -18.18 0.23
CA VAL A 41 13.61 -18.09 1.66
C VAL A 41 15.12 -17.88 1.81
N LEU A 42 15.94 -18.63 1.09
CA LEU A 42 17.39 -18.52 1.12
C LEU A 42 17.86 -17.12 0.68
N VAL A 43 17.33 -16.61 -0.42
CA VAL A 43 17.63 -15.26 -0.91
C VAL A 43 17.19 -14.20 0.08
N ALA A 44 15.98 -14.32 0.65
CA ALA A 44 15.46 -13.41 1.68
C ALA A 44 16.22 -13.51 3.01
N PHE A 45 16.99 -14.57 3.25
CA PHE A 45 17.81 -14.67 4.46
C PHE A 45 19.22 -14.11 4.23
N LEU A 46 19.84 -14.42 3.09
CA LEU A 46 21.22 -14.05 2.78
C LEU A 46 21.36 -12.61 2.26
N PHE A 47 20.47 -12.20 1.34
CA PHE A 47 20.59 -10.95 0.58
C PHE A 47 19.56 -9.90 0.99
N ASP A 48 19.15 -9.90 2.24
CA ASP A 48 18.15 -8.98 2.75
C ASP A 48 18.78 -7.70 3.33
N PRO A 49 18.61 -6.54 2.66
CA PRO A 49 19.17 -5.28 3.15
C PRO A 49 18.50 -4.81 4.44
N LEU A 50 17.28 -5.27 4.73
CA LEU A 50 16.50 -4.89 5.91
C LEU A 50 16.66 -5.89 7.06
N LYS A 51 17.64 -6.79 7.01
CA LYS A 51 17.85 -7.82 8.03
C LYS A 51 18.18 -7.27 9.42
N HIS A 52 18.74 -6.06 9.48
CA HIS A 52 19.13 -5.37 10.72
C HIS A 52 17.95 -4.69 11.43
N ILE A 53 16.82 -4.52 10.74
CA ILE A 53 15.63 -3.89 11.32
C ILE A 53 14.88 -4.92 12.17
N PRO A 54 14.60 -4.63 13.45
CA PRO A 54 13.90 -5.57 14.32
C PRO A 54 12.42 -5.72 13.91
N GLY A 55 11.84 -6.87 14.22
CA GLY A 55 10.44 -7.16 13.92
C GLY A 55 10.10 -8.64 14.08
N PRO A 56 8.83 -9.02 13.85
CA PRO A 56 8.42 -10.42 13.86
C PRO A 56 9.23 -11.26 12.86
N TRP A 57 9.55 -12.50 13.22
CA TRP A 57 10.39 -13.38 12.39
C TRP A 57 9.82 -13.60 10.96
N TRP A 58 8.50 -13.62 10.84
CA TRP A 58 7.80 -13.79 9.56
C TRP A 58 7.87 -12.54 8.67
N ALA A 59 8.18 -11.35 9.22
CA ALA A 59 8.22 -10.09 8.48
C ALA A 59 9.33 -10.04 7.43
N ARG A 60 10.31 -10.94 7.50
CA ARG A 60 11.32 -11.11 6.44
C ARG A 60 10.75 -11.76 5.18
N PHE A 61 9.76 -12.63 5.33
CA PHE A 61 9.27 -13.50 4.28
C PHE A 61 7.90 -13.09 3.74
N THR A 62 7.03 -12.55 4.61
CA THR A 62 5.64 -12.22 4.25
C THR A 62 5.11 -11.05 5.06
N ASN A 63 4.13 -10.33 4.50
CA ASN A 63 3.32 -9.32 5.20
C ASN A 63 1.91 -9.83 5.54
N LEU A 64 1.60 -11.10 5.25
CA LEU A 64 0.25 -11.67 5.44
C LEU A 64 -0.29 -11.49 6.87
N PRO A 65 0.46 -11.82 7.94
CA PRO A 65 -0.06 -11.64 9.30
C PRO A 65 -0.40 -10.18 9.62
N PHE A 66 0.40 -9.23 9.11
CA PHE A 66 0.09 -7.80 9.26
C PHE A 66 -1.16 -7.41 8.47
N ASN A 67 -1.25 -7.82 7.20
CA ASN A 67 -2.42 -7.53 6.35
C ASN A 67 -3.72 -8.10 6.94
N LEU A 68 -3.67 -9.26 7.59
CA LEU A 68 -4.83 -9.80 8.31
C LEU A 68 -5.27 -8.89 9.46
N LYS A 69 -4.34 -8.30 10.21
CA LYS A 69 -4.68 -7.30 11.25
C LYS A 69 -5.27 -6.03 10.63
N VAL A 70 -4.79 -5.61 9.46
CA VAL A 70 -5.37 -4.50 8.69
C VAL A 70 -6.81 -4.81 8.28
N ALA A 71 -7.05 -5.98 7.68
CA ALA A 71 -8.38 -6.41 7.25
C ALA A 71 -9.36 -6.57 8.42
N GLN A 72 -8.87 -6.92 9.62
CA GLN A 72 -9.66 -6.98 10.85
C GLN A 72 -9.92 -5.60 11.50
N GLY A 73 -9.39 -4.51 10.95
CA GLY A 73 -9.48 -3.17 11.54
C GLY A 73 -8.63 -2.99 12.80
N LYS A 74 -7.67 -3.88 13.07
CA LYS A 74 -6.83 -3.91 14.28
C LYS A 74 -5.41 -3.36 14.04
N ILE A 75 -5.21 -2.58 12.98
CA ILE A 75 -3.90 -2.07 12.58
C ILE A 75 -3.21 -1.26 13.70
N TYR A 76 -3.95 -0.35 14.35
CA TYR A 76 -3.39 0.54 15.37
C TYR A 76 -2.92 -0.23 16.61
N PHE A 77 -3.69 -1.21 17.06
CA PHE A 77 -3.31 -2.08 18.18
C PHE A 77 -2.07 -2.91 17.84
N ALA A 78 -2.03 -3.49 16.63
CA ALA A 78 -0.88 -4.27 16.18
C ALA A 78 0.39 -3.41 16.10
N LEU A 79 0.30 -2.21 15.52
CA LEU A 79 1.43 -1.27 15.47
C LEU A 79 1.91 -0.88 16.86
N ALA A 80 1.00 -0.54 17.78
CA ALA A 80 1.36 -0.21 19.15
C ALA A 80 2.07 -1.37 19.87
N GLU A 81 1.58 -2.60 19.70
CA GLU A 81 2.22 -3.80 20.25
C GLU A 81 3.62 -4.02 19.67
N TYR A 82 3.75 -3.91 18.35
CA TYR A 82 5.03 -4.11 17.67
C TYR A 82 6.04 -3.03 18.05
N HIS A 83 5.66 -1.76 18.10
CA HIS A 83 6.56 -0.69 18.51
C HIS A 83 6.93 -0.76 19.99
N LYS A 84 6.00 -1.22 20.86
CA LYS A 84 6.33 -1.50 22.27
C LYS A 84 7.35 -2.63 22.42
N LYS A 85 7.28 -3.65 21.55
CA LYS A 85 8.15 -4.85 21.64
C LYS A 85 9.50 -4.69 20.93
N TYR A 86 9.52 -4.08 19.76
CA TYR A 86 10.68 -4.03 18.87
C TYR A 86 11.32 -2.64 18.77
N GLY A 87 10.68 -1.61 19.34
CA GLY A 87 11.20 -0.24 19.37
C GLY A 87 10.62 0.68 18.30
N PRO A 88 11.25 1.85 18.06
CA PRO A 88 10.69 2.92 17.23
C PRO A 88 10.68 2.60 15.73
N THR A 89 11.51 1.67 15.26
CA THR A 89 11.60 1.25 13.85
C THR A 89 11.40 -0.24 13.76
N VAL A 90 10.32 -0.67 13.11
CA VAL A 90 9.90 -2.08 13.10
C VAL A 90 9.58 -2.54 11.70
N ARG A 91 10.10 -3.70 11.33
CA ARG A 91 9.76 -4.37 10.08
C ARG A 91 8.46 -5.17 10.23
N LEU A 92 7.48 -4.91 9.38
CA LEU A 92 6.20 -5.66 9.34
C LEU A 92 6.02 -6.47 8.06
N GLY A 93 6.96 -6.39 7.12
CA GLY A 93 6.93 -7.18 5.89
C GLY A 93 8.24 -7.08 5.11
N PRO A 94 8.39 -7.87 4.02
CA PRO A 94 9.65 -7.96 3.31
C PRO A 94 10.17 -6.62 2.81
N LYS A 95 9.25 -5.71 2.46
CA LYS A 95 9.52 -4.34 2.02
C LYS A 95 8.69 -3.31 2.80
N PHE A 96 8.28 -3.64 4.03
CA PHE A 96 7.41 -2.80 4.83
C PHE A 96 8.02 -2.55 6.21
N VAL A 97 8.33 -1.29 6.47
CA VAL A 97 8.92 -0.81 7.72
C VAL A 97 8.03 0.29 8.26
N SER A 98 7.74 0.23 9.56
CA SER A 98 7.03 1.26 10.30
C SER A 98 8.00 2.00 11.20
N ILE A 99 7.84 3.31 11.28
CA ILE A 99 8.67 4.22 12.06
C ILE A 99 7.78 5.10 12.93
N THR A 100 8.26 5.46 14.11
CA THR A 100 7.57 6.41 15.01
C THR A 100 8.42 7.63 15.35
N THR A 101 9.68 7.69 14.92
CA THR A 101 10.57 8.81 15.23
C THR A 101 10.32 10.00 14.31
N MET A 102 10.24 11.21 14.88
CA MET A 102 10.04 12.44 14.12
C MET A 102 11.20 12.74 13.15
N SER A 103 12.44 12.47 13.54
CA SER A 103 13.62 12.66 12.67
C SER A 103 13.51 11.85 11.39
N ASP A 104 13.15 10.58 11.53
CA ASP A 104 13.07 9.61 10.43
C ASP A 104 11.89 9.96 9.51
N ALA A 105 10.75 10.31 10.10
CA ALA A 105 9.58 10.77 9.36
C ALA A 105 9.90 12.03 8.54
N LYS A 106 10.59 13.02 9.14
CA LYS A 106 11.02 14.23 8.44
C LYS A 106 11.98 13.91 7.30
N GLN A 107 12.95 13.02 7.50
CA GLN A 107 13.91 12.64 6.47
C GLN A 107 13.22 12.02 5.24
N ILE A 108 12.21 11.17 5.47
CA ILE A 108 11.47 10.52 4.39
C ILE A 108 10.52 11.51 3.69
N LEU A 109 9.78 12.31 4.46
CA LEU A 109 8.71 13.17 3.92
C LEU A 109 9.22 14.50 3.34
N ALA A 110 10.41 14.95 3.71
CA ALA A 110 10.99 16.20 3.20
C ALA A 110 11.59 16.08 1.79
N THR A 111 11.60 14.89 1.19
CA THR A 111 12.19 14.65 -0.13
C THR A 111 11.20 14.02 -1.12
N TYR A 112 11.41 14.27 -2.41
CA TYR A 112 10.66 13.64 -3.50
C TYR A 112 11.23 12.28 -3.91
N LYS A 113 12.38 11.87 -3.34
CA LYS A 113 13.04 10.59 -3.65
C LYS A 113 12.24 9.36 -3.22
N HIS A 114 11.25 9.54 -2.35
CA HIS A 114 10.41 8.47 -1.82
C HIS A 114 8.97 8.68 -2.30
N PRO A 115 8.61 8.19 -3.50
CA PRO A 115 7.24 8.29 -3.99
C PRO A 115 6.29 7.48 -3.11
N LYS A 116 5.01 7.87 -3.13
CA LYS A 116 3.94 7.08 -2.51
C LYS A 116 3.92 5.69 -3.11
N SER A 117 3.53 4.72 -2.30
CA SER A 117 3.44 3.34 -2.74
C SER A 117 2.26 3.13 -3.70
N MET A 118 2.31 2.10 -4.54
CA MET A 118 1.24 1.80 -5.51
C MET A 118 -0.10 1.50 -4.85
N GLU A 119 -0.11 1.19 -3.54
CA GLU A 119 -1.32 1.07 -2.74
C GLU A 119 -2.19 2.33 -2.75
N TYR A 120 -1.60 3.53 -2.95
CA TYR A 120 -2.36 4.78 -3.09
C TYR A 120 -3.20 4.83 -4.38
N GLU A 121 -2.80 4.08 -5.41
CA GLU A 121 -3.57 3.97 -6.66
C GLU A 121 -4.75 3.00 -6.54
N LYS A 122 -4.74 2.13 -5.53
CA LYS A 122 -5.84 1.19 -5.26
C LYS A 122 -7.11 1.89 -4.77
N PHE A 123 -7.02 3.15 -4.37
CA PHE A 123 -8.18 4.03 -4.14
C PHE A 123 -8.83 4.49 -5.48
N GLY A 124 -8.82 3.63 -6.49
CA GLY A 124 -9.15 3.91 -7.90
C GLY A 124 -10.63 4.08 -8.21
N LEU A 125 -11.48 4.35 -7.20
CA LEU A 125 -12.86 4.75 -7.43
C LEU A 125 -12.97 6.17 -8.03
N LEU A 126 -11.86 6.92 -8.03
CA LEU A 126 -11.78 8.28 -8.57
C LEU A 126 -10.58 8.41 -9.52
N PRO A 127 -10.63 9.35 -10.49
CA PRO A 127 -9.46 9.73 -11.26
C PRO A 127 -8.27 10.11 -10.35
N PRO A 128 -7.02 9.93 -10.81
CA PRO A 128 -5.84 10.29 -10.02
C PRO A 128 -5.93 11.73 -9.52
N ASN A 129 -5.79 11.91 -8.21
CA ASN A 129 -5.84 13.20 -7.55
C ASN A 129 -4.57 13.42 -6.72
N LEU A 130 -4.50 14.56 -6.03
CA LEU A 130 -3.33 14.94 -5.25
C LEU A 130 -2.96 13.90 -4.16
N PHE A 131 -3.97 13.20 -3.63
CA PHE A 131 -3.79 12.17 -2.61
C PHE A 131 -3.39 10.82 -3.21
N THR A 132 -4.05 10.38 -4.29
CA THR A 132 -3.90 9.01 -4.82
C THR A 132 -2.75 8.84 -5.82
N THR A 133 -2.29 9.91 -6.47
CA THR A 133 -1.23 9.82 -7.47
C THR A 133 0.14 9.48 -6.85
N THR A 134 0.88 8.59 -7.52
CA THR A 134 2.29 8.29 -7.23
C THR A 134 3.25 9.10 -8.12
N ASN A 135 2.73 9.72 -9.18
CA ASN A 135 3.51 10.49 -10.16
C ASN A 135 3.86 11.87 -9.60
N GLU A 136 5.16 12.15 -9.45
CA GLU A 136 5.65 13.41 -8.87
C GLU A 136 5.24 14.64 -9.69
N ALA A 137 5.41 14.61 -11.01
CA ALA A 137 5.12 15.74 -11.89
C ALA A 137 3.63 16.10 -11.85
N PHE A 138 2.76 15.07 -11.90
CA PHE A 138 1.33 15.26 -11.78
C PHE A 138 0.95 15.82 -10.39
N ASN A 139 1.48 15.27 -9.31
CA ASN A 139 1.26 15.79 -7.97
C ASN A 139 1.77 17.24 -7.81
N ARG A 140 2.93 17.59 -8.38
CA ARG A 140 3.48 18.96 -8.34
C ARG A 140 2.56 19.95 -9.05
N MET A 141 2.07 19.58 -10.24
CA MET A 141 1.08 20.36 -10.97
C MET A 141 -0.21 20.55 -10.16
N ARG A 142 -0.78 19.48 -9.60
CA ARG A 142 -2.02 19.55 -8.80
C ARG A 142 -1.86 20.41 -7.53
N ARG A 143 -0.72 20.33 -6.84
CA ARG A 143 -0.43 21.23 -5.69
C ARG A 143 -0.41 22.69 -6.11
N ARG A 144 0.16 23.01 -7.27
CA ARG A 144 0.19 24.39 -7.76
C ARG A 144 -1.22 24.91 -8.08
N GLN A 145 -2.11 24.05 -8.56
CA GLN A 145 -3.50 24.41 -8.86
C GLN A 145 -4.34 24.65 -7.59
N VAL A 146 -4.20 23.77 -6.58
CA VAL A 146 -5.08 23.78 -5.39
C VAL A 146 -4.49 24.56 -4.21
N GLY A 147 -3.17 24.64 -4.13
CA GLY A 147 -2.44 25.24 -3.00
C GLY A 147 -2.86 26.67 -2.64
N PRO A 148 -3.10 27.59 -3.59
CA PRO A 148 -3.48 28.98 -3.27
C PRO A 148 -4.73 29.10 -2.40
N VAL A 149 -5.72 28.21 -2.56
CA VAL A 149 -6.98 28.23 -1.79
C VAL A 149 -6.73 27.93 -0.31
N PHE A 150 -5.69 27.16 0.01
CA PHE A 150 -5.32 26.79 1.38
C PHE A 150 -4.29 27.75 2.02
N THR A 151 -4.00 28.88 1.39
CA THR A 151 -3.18 29.93 2.01
C THR A 151 -4.01 30.74 3.00
N PHE A 152 -3.35 31.48 3.91
CA PHE A 152 -4.06 32.35 4.85
C PHE A 152 -4.97 33.35 4.13
N THR A 153 -4.47 34.00 3.08
CA THR A 153 -5.25 34.93 2.26
C THR A 153 -6.38 34.24 1.52
N GLY A 154 -6.13 33.04 0.96
CA GLY A 154 -7.16 32.24 0.30
C GLY A 154 -8.30 31.86 1.24
N LEU A 155 -7.97 31.44 2.46
CA LEU A 155 -8.95 31.07 3.48
C LEU A 155 -9.72 32.29 4.00
N ALA A 156 -9.05 33.41 4.26
CA ALA A 156 -9.70 34.64 4.71
C ALA A 156 -10.76 35.12 3.71
N ASN A 157 -10.49 35.01 2.40
CA ASN A 157 -11.44 35.37 1.36
C ASN A 157 -12.67 34.44 1.30
N MET A 158 -12.60 33.24 1.90
CA MET A 158 -13.70 32.28 1.94
C MET A 158 -14.40 32.22 3.30
N GLU A 159 -13.89 32.94 4.31
CA GLU A 159 -14.34 32.83 5.71
C GLU A 159 -15.84 33.09 5.84
N ASP A 160 -16.33 34.19 5.26
CA ASP A 160 -17.75 34.55 5.30
C ASP A 160 -18.63 33.47 4.67
N GLN A 161 -18.23 32.92 3.52
CA GLN A 161 -18.98 31.85 2.83
C GLN A 161 -18.98 30.55 3.66
N ILE A 162 -17.84 30.16 4.24
CA ILE A 162 -17.74 28.97 5.09
C ILE A 162 -18.61 29.11 6.33
N LEU A 163 -18.66 30.31 6.92
CA LEU A 163 -19.49 30.58 8.10
C LEU A 163 -20.97 30.54 7.76
N GLU A 164 -21.40 31.25 6.73
CA GLU A 164 -22.81 31.31 6.32
C GLU A 164 -23.33 29.94 5.87
N ASP A 165 -22.67 29.31 4.90
CA ASP A 165 -23.15 28.07 4.29
C ASP A 165 -22.85 26.83 5.17
N GLY A 166 -21.82 26.89 6.01
CA GLY A 166 -21.41 25.81 6.89
C GLY A 166 -22.05 25.92 8.28
N PHE A 167 -21.47 26.75 9.14
CA PHE A 167 -21.82 26.77 10.57
C PHE A 167 -23.19 27.39 10.84
N ILE A 168 -23.48 28.57 10.27
CA ILE A 168 -24.71 29.31 10.53
C ILE A 168 -25.91 28.57 9.95
N SER A 169 -25.82 28.10 8.70
CA SER A 169 -26.84 27.27 8.07
C SER A 169 -27.14 26.00 8.89
N LEU A 170 -26.10 25.28 9.32
CA LEU A 170 -26.26 24.08 10.15
C LEU A 170 -26.90 24.40 11.50
N LYS A 171 -26.44 25.45 12.18
CA LYS A 171 -26.99 25.91 13.47
C LYS A 171 -28.48 26.22 13.34
N ARG A 172 -28.87 26.99 12.32
CA ARG A 172 -30.27 27.35 12.06
C ARG A 172 -31.14 26.12 11.84
N LYS A 173 -30.62 25.12 11.10
CA LYS A 173 -31.34 23.86 10.86
C LYS A 173 -31.50 23.05 12.14
N LEU A 174 -30.45 22.96 12.96
CA LEU A 174 -30.52 22.26 14.25
C LEU A 174 -31.50 22.94 15.21
N GLU A 175 -31.51 24.27 15.29
CA GLU A 175 -32.44 25.03 16.13
C GLU A 175 -33.91 24.85 15.70
N SER A 176 -34.19 24.82 14.39
CA SER A 176 -35.53 24.50 13.87
C SER A 176 -35.98 23.09 14.29
N LEU A 177 -35.12 22.08 14.15
CA LEU A 177 -35.45 20.70 14.54
C LEU A 177 -35.69 20.55 16.05
N ILE A 178 -34.94 21.27 16.87
CA ILE A 178 -35.14 21.30 18.32
C ILE A 178 -36.46 22.00 18.69
N GLY A 179 -36.75 23.14 18.06
CA GLY A 179 -37.97 23.91 18.30
C GLY A 179 -39.26 23.21 17.83
N GLU A 180 -39.17 22.38 16.79
CA GLU A 180 -40.27 21.55 16.29
C GLU A 180 -40.57 20.32 17.17
N GLY A 181 -39.77 20.07 18.22
CA GLY A 181 -40.05 19.03 19.21
C GLY A 181 -39.74 17.60 18.75
N ASP A 182 -38.93 17.41 17.69
CA ASP A 182 -38.56 16.08 17.18
C ASP A 182 -37.41 15.44 18.00
N SER A 183 -37.48 15.59 19.33
CA SER A 183 -36.58 14.94 20.30
C SER A 183 -36.93 13.46 20.53
N ALA A 184 -37.82 12.88 19.71
CA ALA A 184 -38.40 11.56 19.93
C ALA A 184 -38.29 10.67 18.69
N ARG A 185 -37.08 10.47 18.14
CA ARG A 185 -36.80 9.43 17.11
C ARG A 185 -35.31 9.23 16.78
N ILE A 186 -34.42 9.26 17.78
CA ILE A 186 -33.08 8.66 17.67
C ILE A 186 -32.86 7.73 18.86
#